data_AF-A0A517SR20-F1
#
_entry.id   AF-A0A517SR20-F1
#
_cell.length_a   1.000
_cell.length_b   1.000
_cell.length_c   1.000
_cell.angle_alpha   90.00
_cell.angle_beta   90.00
_cell.angle_gamma   90.00
#
_symmetry.space_group_name_H-M   'P 1'
#
loop_
_entity.id
_entity.type
_entity.pdbx_description
1 polymer ?
#
loop_
_entity_poly.entity_id
_entity_poly.type
_entity_poly.pdbx_seq_one_letter_code
_entity_poly.pdbx_strand_id
1 'polypeptide(L)'
;MTVQSFAACCALGICFIVRCAVPVSAETVITAWDESINGEINASSVGPSDLGTWDGGVQGTARYRVIGSVEEIGNPLDIPDDNLLGTADLFTFEIAAGKQLDGIFLTDFTANVQDAYIFMAIDDASTFAYPPYEINLRDRDYSAELVDGWLVGRDQDQQLDPGGNLLELTGGSALRGNAPALGPLGAGSYTVYLQETGAQNSYQLDFLVSNVSAVPEPSAVFALAGLAIPVYLRRRRK
;
A
#
# COMPACT_ATOMS: atom_id res chain seq x y z
N MET A 1 -75.57 -20.33 29.61
CA MET A 1 -74.36 -19.92 30.34
C MET A 1 -73.38 -19.37 29.31
N THR A 2 -73.03 -18.10 29.46
CA THR A 2 -72.26 -17.20 28.60
C THR A 2 -70.76 -17.48 28.64
N VAL A 3 -70.06 -17.54 27.48
CA VAL A 3 -68.65 -17.13 27.26
C VAL A 3 -68.48 -16.89 25.73
N GLN A 4 -68.52 -15.67 25.23
CA GLN A 4 -67.40 -14.73 24.93
C GLN A 4 -66.39 -15.17 23.84
N SER A 5 -66.44 -14.45 22.71
CA SER A 5 -65.44 -14.38 21.65
C SER A 5 -64.09 -13.84 22.12
N PHE A 6 -62.99 -14.31 21.51
CA PHE A 6 -61.80 -13.50 21.29
C PHE A 6 -61.27 -13.74 19.88
N ALA A 7 -61.39 -12.72 19.03
CA ALA A 7 -60.72 -12.63 17.74
C ALA A 7 -59.27 -12.21 17.97
N ALA A 8 -58.31 -13.08 17.64
CA ALA A 8 -56.90 -12.74 17.62
C ALA A 8 -56.57 -12.04 16.29
N CYS A 9 -56.41 -10.72 16.34
CA CYS A 9 -55.91 -9.92 15.24
C CYS A 9 -54.38 -10.05 15.22
N CYS A 10 -53.85 -10.98 14.41
CA CYS A 10 -52.42 -11.10 14.13
C CYS A 10 -51.97 -9.93 13.24
N ALA A 11 -51.38 -8.90 13.84
CA ALA A 11 -50.72 -7.83 13.11
C ALA A 11 -49.37 -8.34 12.58
N LEU A 12 -49.33 -8.67 11.28
CA LEU A 12 -48.08 -8.90 10.55
C LEU A 12 -47.26 -7.60 10.50
N GLY A 13 -46.26 -7.50 11.37
CA GLY A 13 -45.22 -6.48 11.30
C GLY A 13 -44.27 -6.78 10.15
N ILE A 14 -44.51 -6.15 9.00
CA ILE A 14 -43.61 -6.17 7.84
C ILE A 14 -42.32 -5.43 8.23
N CYS A 15 -41.27 -6.17 8.61
CA CYS A 15 -39.91 -5.64 8.66
C CYS A 15 -39.41 -5.44 7.23
N PHE A 16 -39.57 -4.23 6.70
CA PHE A 16 -38.85 -3.79 5.51
C PHE A 16 -37.36 -3.71 5.86
N ILE A 17 -36.61 -4.77 5.56
CA ILE A 17 -35.15 -4.69 5.49
C ILE A 17 -34.84 -3.90 4.22
N VAL A 18 -34.68 -2.58 4.36
CA VAL A 18 -34.10 -1.75 3.31
C VAL A 18 -32.63 -2.14 3.23
N ARG A 19 -32.32 -3.07 2.31
CA ARG A 19 -30.95 -3.39 1.95
C ARG A 19 -30.45 -2.23 1.10
N CYS A 20 -29.91 -1.20 1.75
CA CYS A 20 -29.15 -0.16 1.06
C CYS A 20 -27.98 -0.87 0.37
N ALA A 21 -28.10 -1.07 -0.95
CA ALA A 21 -26.99 -1.47 -1.77
C ALA A 21 -26.00 -0.31 -1.73
N VAL A 22 -24.96 -0.43 -0.90
CA VAL A 22 -23.83 0.49 -0.97
C VAL A 22 -23.18 0.22 -2.34
N PRO A 23 -23.07 1.23 -3.22
CA PRO A 23 -22.37 1.04 -4.47
C PRO A 23 -20.94 0.58 -4.15
N VAL A 24 -20.54 -0.56 -4.70
CA VAL A 24 -19.16 -0.98 -4.67
C VAL A 24 -18.42 0.00 -5.58
N SER A 25 -17.70 0.94 -4.97
CA SER A 25 -16.84 1.86 -5.71
C SER A 25 -15.79 1.02 -6.44
N ALA A 26 -15.72 1.20 -7.76
CA ALA A 26 -14.65 0.58 -8.54
C ALA A 26 -13.35 1.30 -8.20
N GLU A 27 -12.37 0.55 -7.72
CA GLU A 27 -11.02 1.06 -7.49
C GLU A 27 -10.45 1.59 -8.81
N THR A 28 -9.98 2.85 -8.81
CA THR A 28 -9.39 3.46 -9.99
C THR A 28 -7.90 3.12 -10.04
N VAL A 29 -7.42 2.58 -11.16
CA VAL A 29 -5.98 2.38 -11.40
C VAL A 29 -5.46 3.54 -12.25
N ILE A 30 -4.41 4.19 -11.78
CA ILE A 30 -3.74 5.34 -12.41
C ILE A 30 -2.30 4.93 -12.67
N THR A 31 -1.84 4.96 -13.92
CA THR A 31 -0.42 4.77 -14.22
C THR A 31 0.34 6.04 -13.83
N ALA A 32 1.10 5.98 -12.74
CA ALA A 32 1.96 7.05 -12.28
C ALA A 32 3.24 7.13 -13.14
N TRP A 33 3.80 5.97 -13.49
CA TRP A 33 4.95 5.87 -14.38
C TRP A 33 4.96 4.56 -15.17
N ASP A 34 5.36 4.64 -16.43
CA ASP A 34 5.64 3.49 -17.29
C ASP A 34 6.89 3.81 -18.11
N GLU A 35 8.00 3.13 -17.83
CA GLU A 35 9.28 3.42 -18.51
C GLU A 35 9.22 3.26 -20.02
N SER A 36 8.32 2.43 -20.55
CA SER A 36 8.13 2.28 -22.00
C SER A 36 7.52 3.52 -22.66
N ILE A 37 6.88 4.39 -21.87
CA ILE A 37 6.20 5.62 -22.31
C ILE A 37 6.93 6.87 -21.82
N ASN A 38 7.34 6.88 -20.56
CA ASN A 38 7.91 8.02 -19.84
C ASN A 38 9.44 8.07 -19.88
N GLY A 39 10.09 6.97 -20.28
CA GLY A 39 11.54 6.81 -20.20
C GLY A 39 11.99 6.27 -18.84
N GLU A 40 13.29 5.97 -18.76
CA GLU A 40 13.93 5.37 -17.58
C GLU A 40 13.70 6.20 -16.31
N ILE A 41 13.41 5.52 -15.19
CA ILE A 41 13.43 6.10 -13.86
C ILE A 41 14.88 6.48 -13.50
N ASN A 42 15.05 7.58 -12.77
CA ASN A 42 16.37 8.06 -12.45
C ASN A 42 17.04 7.16 -11.40
N ALA A 43 18.29 6.79 -11.66
CA ALA A 43 19.15 6.12 -10.68
C ALA A 43 19.85 7.09 -9.70
N SER A 44 19.59 8.39 -9.76
CA SER A 44 20.29 9.37 -8.92
C SER A 44 19.64 9.55 -7.55
N SER A 45 20.39 9.31 -6.47
CA SER A 45 19.92 9.54 -5.09
C SER A 45 19.73 11.02 -4.72
N VAL A 46 20.38 11.92 -5.46
CA VAL A 46 20.26 13.38 -5.28
C VAL A 46 19.20 14.02 -6.18
N GLY A 47 18.58 13.24 -7.06
CA GLY A 47 17.54 13.71 -7.97
C GLY A 47 16.62 12.59 -8.44
N PRO A 48 15.89 11.93 -7.51
CA PRO A 48 14.97 10.86 -7.87
C PRO A 48 13.90 11.37 -8.85
N SER A 49 13.32 10.47 -9.65
CA SER A 49 12.19 10.82 -10.52
C SER A 49 10.98 11.23 -9.67
N ASP A 50 10.40 12.39 -9.94
CA ASP A 50 9.21 12.87 -9.24
C ASP A 50 7.94 12.37 -9.94
N LEU A 51 7.17 11.52 -9.26
CA LEU A 51 5.90 10.95 -9.74
C LEU A 51 4.68 11.79 -9.31
N GLY A 52 4.91 12.92 -8.65
CA GLY A 52 3.89 13.88 -8.25
C GLY A 52 3.08 13.48 -7.02
N THR A 53 1.94 14.15 -6.88
CA THR A 53 1.05 13.99 -5.73
C THR A 53 -0.07 12.98 -6.00
N TRP A 54 -0.28 12.06 -5.07
CA TRP A 54 -1.29 11.02 -5.08
C TRP A 54 -2.42 11.37 -4.11
N ASP A 55 -3.59 11.65 -4.66
CA ASP A 55 -4.77 12.15 -3.95
C ASP A 55 -5.88 11.08 -3.77
N GLY A 56 -5.60 9.83 -4.15
CA GLY A 56 -6.58 8.74 -4.12
C GLY A 56 -7.64 8.86 -5.22
N GLY A 57 -7.44 9.72 -6.22
CA GLY A 57 -8.34 9.88 -7.36
C GLY A 57 -9.75 10.37 -7.00
N VAL A 58 -10.64 10.35 -8.00
CA VAL A 58 -11.98 10.96 -7.93
C VAL A 58 -12.86 10.35 -6.82
N GLN A 59 -12.65 9.08 -6.48
CA GLN A 59 -13.46 8.36 -5.50
C GLN A 59 -12.80 8.31 -4.11
N GLY A 60 -11.64 8.93 -3.94
CA GLY A 60 -10.89 8.94 -2.70
C GLY A 60 -10.18 7.62 -2.35
N THR A 61 -10.20 6.66 -3.28
CA THR A 61 -9.34 5.47 -3.28
C THR A 61 -8.84 5.20 -4.70
N ALA A 62 -7.53 5.05 -4.87
CA ALA A 62 -6.91 4.72 -6.15
C ALA A 62 -5.64 3.86 -5.97
N ARG A 63 -5.32 3.08 -6.99
CA ARG A 63 -4.01 2.44 -7.17
C ARG A 63 -3.16 3.28 -8.10
N TYR A 64 -1.98 3.66 -7.64
CA TYR A 64 -0.96 4.29 -8.47
C TYR A 64 0.01 3.22 -8.92
N ARG A 65 0.19 3.08 -10.23
CA ARG A 65 1.00 2.03 -10.84
C ARG A 65 2.32 2.57 -11.33
N VAL A 66 3.40 1.89 -10.97
CA VAL A 66 4.76 2.12 -11.47
C VAL A 66 5.22 0.87 -12.19
N ILE A 67 5.55 1.01 -13.48
CA ILE A 67 6.08 -0.06 -14.33
C ILE A 67 7.49 0.33 -14.73
N GLY A 68 8.44 -0.56 -14.46
CA GLY A 68 9.84 -0.33 -14.80
C GLY A 68 10.65 -1.61 -14.88
N SER A 69 11.95 -1.44 -15.07
CA SER A 69 12.94 -2.50 -15.09
C SER A 69 14.26 -2.03 -14.50
N VAL A 70 14.90 -2.94 -13.77
CA VAL A 70 16.28 -2.76 -13.31
C VAL A 70 17.17 -3.74 -14.08
N GLU A 71 18.25 -3.23 -14.65
CA GLU A 71 19.19 -4.00 -15.47
C GLU A 71 20.29 -4.63 -14.63
N GLU A 72 20.70 -5.83 -15.06
CA GLU A 72 21.80 -6.59 -14.47
C GLU A 72 23.08 -5.76 -14.48
N ILE A 73 23.74 -5.72 -13.32
CA ILE A 73 25.16 -5.48 -13.33
C ILE A 73 25.92 -6.42 -12.40
N GLY A 74 26.20 -7.59 -12.98
CA GLY A 74 27.14 -8.57 -12.45
C GLY A 74 26.66 -9.24 -11.17
N ASN A 75 26.92 -10.53 -11.07
CA ASN A 75 26.55 -11.35 -9.92
C ASN A 75 26.98 -10.70 -8.59
N PRO A 76 26.06 -10.30 -7.69
CA PRO A 76 26.42 -9.66 -6.41
C PRO A 76 27.21 -10.58 -5.47
N LEU A 77 27.34 -11.87 -5.81
CA LEU A 77 28.15 -12.84 -5.07
C LEU A 77 29.59 -13.01 -5.60
N ASP A 78 29.94 -12.43 -6.77
CA ASP A 78 31.25 -12.63 -7.43
C ASP A 78 32.03 -11.34 -7.73
N ILE A 79 31.52 -10.15 -7.42
CA ILE A 79 32.25 -8.89 -7.70
C ILE A 79 33.10 -8.49 -6.48
N PRO A 80 34.42 -8.28 -6.62
CA PRO A 80 35.22 -7.63 -5.59
C PRO A 80 34.73 -6.19 -5.40
N ASP A 81 34.25 -5.91 -4.18
CA ASP A 81 33.74 -4.69 -3.48
C ASP A 81 33.75 -3.28 -4.11
N ASP A 82 34.40 -3.03 -5.25
CA ASP A 82 34.73 -1.67 -5.69
C ASP A 82 33.93 -1.17 -6.90
N ASN A 83 33.00 -1.95 -7.47
CA ASN A 83 32.24 -1.55 -8.66
C ASN A 83 30.90 -2.28 -8.83
N LEU A 84 30.07 -2.33 -7.78
CA LEU A 84 28.63 -2.61 -7.90
C LEU A 84 27.93 -1.43 -8.57
N LEU A 85 28.27 -1.13 -9.82
CA LEU A 85 27.44 -0.25 -10.65
C LEU A 85 26.15 -1.05 -10.81
N GLY A 86 25.05 -0.90 -10.09
CA GLY A 86 23.75 -1.49 -10.46
C GLY A 86 22.88 -0.41 -11.10
N THR A 87 21.91 -0.74 -11.97
CA THR A 87 20.82 0.23 -12.18
C THR A 87 19.86 0.11 -11.02
N ALA A 88 19.44 1.26 -10.52
CA ALA A 88 18.50 1.35 -9.44
C ALA A 88 17.44 2.34 -9.86
N ASP A 89 16.21 2.08 -9.48
CA ASP A 89 15.12 2.99 -9.74
C ASP A 89 14.85 3.77 -8.47
N LEU A 90 15.05 5.08 -8.55
CA LEU A 90 14.78 6.01 -7.46
C LEU A 90 13.70 6.96 -7.89
N PHE A 91 12.58 6.93 -7.17
CA PHE A 91 11.48 7.84 -7.41
C PHE A 91 10.86 8.34 -6.12
N THR A 92 10.22 9.50 -6.22
CA THR A 92 9.52 10.17 -5.13
C THR A 92 8.06 10.39 -5.50
N PHE A 93 7.21 10.42 -4.48
CA PHE A 93 5.83 10.85 -4.61
C PHE A 93 5.37 11.52 -3.31
N GLU A 94 4.24 12.21 -3.38
CA GLU A 94 3.59 12.82 -2.22
C GLU A 94 2.22 12.20 -2.00
N ILE A 95 1.94 11.70 -0.81
CA ILE A 95 0.58 11.36 -0.38
C ILE A 95 -0.11 12.62 0.11
N ALA A 96 -1.20 13.01 -0.56
CA ALA A 96 -1.92 14.25 -0.24
C ALA A 96 -2.48 14.28 1.19
N ALA A 97 -2.65 15.49 1.74
CA ALA A 97 -3.23 15.67 3.07
C ALA A 97 -4.63 15.02 3.19
N GLY A 98 -4.86 14.31 4.30
CA GLY A 98 -6.09 13.54 4.54
C GLY A 98 -6.15 12.19 3.81
N LYS A 99 -5.07 11.79 3.15
CA LYS A 99 -4.89 10.47 2.54
C LYS A 99 -3.85 9.66 3.31
N GLN A 100 -3.81 8.37 3.01
CA GLN A 100 -2.81 7.42 3.48
C GLN A 100 -2.49 6.41 2.38
N LEU A 101 -1.26 5.90 2.39
CA LEU A 101 -0.83 4.74 1.62
C LEU A 101 -1.20 3.49 2.42
N ASP A 102 -2.20 2.75 1.96
CA ASP A 102 -2.69 1.53 2.62
C ASP A 102 -1.85 0.31 2.29
N GLY A 103 -1.20 0.32 1.12
CA GLY A 103 -0.39 -0.82 0.73
C GLY A 103 0.44 -0.62 -0.51
N ILE A 104 1.45 -1.47 -0.61
CA ILE A 104 2.36 -1.59 -1.75
C ILE A 104 2.28 -3.05 -2.20
N PHE A 105 2.10 -3.26 -3.49
CA PHE A 105 1.87 -4.58 -4.05
C PHE A 105 2.78 -4.82 -5.25
N LEU A 106 3.59 -5.88 -5.20
CA LEU A 106 4.23 -6.41 -6.40
C LEU A 106 3.20 -7.22 -7.19
N THR A 107 2.73 -6.64 -8.29
CA THR A 107 1.62 -7.20 -9.10
C THR A 107 2.09 -7.93 -10.34
N ASP A 108 3.25 -7.58 -10.88
CA ASP A 108 3.93 -8.31 -11.93
C ASP A 108 5.44 -8.29 -11.69
N PHE A 109 6.10 -9.39 -12.03
CA PHE A 109 7.54 -9.54 -11.92
C PHE A 109 8.05 -10.57 -12.93
N THR A 110 8.92 -10.12 -13.82
CA THR A 110 9.54 -10.99 -14.83
C THR A 110 11.06 -10.91 -14.73
N ALA A 111 11.69 -12.07 -14.69
CA ALA A 111 13.13 -12.25 -14.64
C ALA A 111 13.57 -13.28 -15.68
N ASN A 112 14.78 -13.12 -16.22
CA ASN A 112 15.37 -14.05 -17.19
C ASN A 112 16.18 -15.20 -16.54
N VAL A 113 16.37 -15.17 -15.21
CA VAL A 113 17.08 -16.19 -14.43
C VAL A 113 16.22 -16.75 -13.29
N GLN A 114 16.65 -17.88 -12.74
CA GLN A 114 16.18 -18.35 -11.44
C GLN A 114 16.86 -17.53 -10.34
N ASP A 115 16.20 -17.33 -9.21
CA ASP A 115 16.70 -16.57 -8.05
C ASP A 115 16.96 -15.09 -8.38
N ALA A 116 15.91 -14.40 -8.80
CA ALA A 116 15.96 -13.00 -9.17
C ALA A 116 15.16 -12.17 -8.17
N TYR A 117 15.86 -11.28 -7.48
CA TYR A 117 15.29 -10.43 -6.45
C TYR A 117 15.59 -8.97 -6.73
N ILE A 118 14.66 -8.13 -6.28
CA ILE A 118 14.84 -6.70 -6.13
C ILE A 118 14.80 -6.43 -4.64
N PHE A 119 15.81 -5.74 -4.15
CA PHE A 119 15.70 -5.05 -2.88
C PHE A 119 14.90 -3.77 -3.10
N MET A 120 13.77 -3.64 -2.40
CA MET A 120 12.95 -2.45 -2.39
C MET A 120 13.03 -1.80 -1.01
N ALA A 121 13.25 -0.49 -0.95
CA ALA A 121 13.16 0.29 0.28
C ALA A 121 12.23 1.49 0.11
N ILE A 122 11.68 1.94 1.23
CA ILE A 122 10.93 3.19 1.30
C ILE A 122 11.47 4.05 2.44
N ASP A 123 11.49 5.36 2.20
CA ASP A 123 11.93 6.39 3.15
C ASP A 123 10.92 7.56 3.14
N ASP A 124 10.79 8.29 4.24
CA ASP A 124 9.95 9.49 4.37
C ASP A 124 10.71 10.80 4.08
N ALA A 125 11.99 10.68 3.71
CA ALA A 125 12.77 11.76 3.12
C ALA A 125 12.49 11.91 1.62
N SER A 126 12.71 13.12 1.08
CA SER A 126 12.62 13.42 -0.36
C SER A 126 13.89 13.07 -1.14
N THR A 127 14.89 12.49 -0.48
CA THR A 127 16.17 12.07 -1.05
C THR A 127 16.60 10.81 -0.35
N PHE A 128 17.26 9.91 -1.08
CA PHE A 128 17.88 8.75 -0.46
C PHE A 128 19.30 9.12 -0.01
N ALA A 129 19.61 8.95 1.28
CA ALA A 129 20.90 9.39 1.83
C ALA A 129 22.09 8.58 1.28
N TYR A 130 21.83 7.45 0.63
CA TYR A 130 22.84 6.56 0.10
C TYR A 130 22.86 6.60 -1.43
N PRO A 131 24.03 6.61 -2.06
CA PRO A 131 24.14 6.29 -3.47
C PRO A 131 23.58 4.89 -3.73
N PRO A 132 23.03 4.64 -4.93
CA PRO A 132 22.41 3.36 -5.26
C PRO A 132 23.32 2.14 -5.25
N TYR A 133 24.62 2.35 -5.13
CA TYR A 133 25.62 1.29 -5.09
C TYR A 133 26.16 1.03 -3.68
N GLU A 134 25.71 1.80 -2.67
CA GLU A 134 26.21 1.68 -1.29
C GLU A 134 25.31 0.84 -0.38
N ILE A 135 24.10 0.44 -0.80
CA ILE A 135 23.27 -0.44 0.01
C ILE A 135 23.83 -1.86 -0.02
N ASN A 136 24.66 -2.14 0.98
CA ASN A 136 25.12 -3.49 1.30
C ASN A 136 24.28 -4.07 2.46
N LEU A 137 23.27 -4.87 2.13
CA LEU A 137 22.41 -5.57 3.10
C LEU A 137 23.13 -6.69 3.87
N ARG A 138 24.29 -7.13 3.38
CA ARG A 138 25.07 -8.21 4.01
C ARG A 138 25.71 -7.75 5.30
N ASP A 139 26.28 -6.53 5.28
CA ASP A 139 27.20 -6.05 6.32
C ASP A 139 26.65 -4.88 7.15
N ARG A 140 25.49 -4.32 6.78
CA ARG A 140 24.87 -3.19 7.49
C ARG A 140 23.37 -3.40 7.72
N ASP A 141 22.94 -2.94 8.89
CA ASP A 141 21.53 -2.77 9.24
C ASP A 141 21.13 -1.32 8.93
N TYR A 142 20.04 -1.15 8.16
CA TYR A 142 19.49 0.16 7.76
C TYR A 142 18.16 0.48 8.45
N SER A 143 17.77 -0.31 9.46
CA SER A 143 16.48 -0.17 10.15
C SER A 143 16.30 1.13 10.93
N ALA A 144 17.38 1.90 11.15
CA ALA A 144 17.31 3.21 11.80
C ALA A 144 17.20 4.37 10.79
N GLU A 145 17.43 4.10 9.51
CA GLU A 145 17.56 5.11 8.45
C GLU A 145 16.49 4.97 7.36
N LEU A 146 15.81 3.83 7.29
CA LEU A 146 14.72 3.57 6.35
C LEU A 146 13.41 3.40 7.09
N VAL A 147 12.31 3.74 6.42
CA VAL A 147 10.97 3.41 6.92
C VAL A 147 10.76 1.89 6.85
N ASP A 148 11.12 1.25 5.74
CA ASP A 148 11.24 -0.22 5.63
C ASP A 148 12.06 -0.65 4.41
N GLY A 149 12.28 -1.97 4.28
CA GLY A 149 12.77 -2.58 3.05
C GLY A 149 12.52 -4.08 2.92
N TRP A 150 12.20 -4.52 1.71
CA TRP A 150 11.76 -5.87 1.37
C TRP A 150 12.63 -6.47 0.26
N LEU A 151 12.81 -7.79 0.29
CA LEU A 151 13.27 -8.53 -0.88
C LEU A 151 12.02 -9.04 -1.61
N VAL A 152 11.82 -8.58 -2.83
CA VAL A 152 10.68 -8.96 -3.67
C VAL A 152 11.18 -9.63 -4.94
N GLY A 153 10.39 -10.51 -5.56
CA GLY A 153 10.77 -11.16 -6.82
C GLY A 153 10.48 -12.64 -6.84
N ARG A 154 11.43 -13.45 -7.33
CA ARG A 154 11.25 -14.89 -7.54
C ARG A 154 12.44 -15.70 -7.02
N ASP A 155 12.14 -16.66 -6.16
CA ASP A 155 13.01 -17.78 -5.78
C ASP A 155 12.71 -19.01 -6.66
N GLN A 156 13.65 -19.96 -6.71
CA GLN A 156 13.71 -21.15 -7.56
C GLN A 156 12.36 -21.88 -7.75
N ASP A 157 11.52 -21.90 -6.71
CA ASP A 157 10.23 -22.58 -6.68
C ASP A 157 9.02 -21.67 -6.36
N GLN A 158 9.23 -20.39 -5.99
CA GLN A 158 8.17 -19.51 -5.49
C GLN A 158 8.40 -18.04 -5.83
N GLN A 159 7.33 -17.32 -6.18
CA GLN A 159 7.37 -15.86 -6.15
C GLN A 159 7.38 -15.41 -4.69
N LEU A 160 8.32 -14.55 -4.31
CA LEU A 160 8.32 -13.88 -3.01
C LEU A 160 7.26 -12.78 -3.07
N ASP A 161 6.26 -12.91 -2.20
CA ASP A 161 5.18 -11.96 -1.97
C ASP A 161 4.31 -11.55 -3.19
N PRO A 162 3.88 -12.48 -4.07
CA PRO A 162 2.97 -12.16 -5.18
C PRO A 162 1.65 -11.57 -4.66
N GLY A 163 1.41 -10.29 -4.94
CA GLY A 163 0.17 -9.60 -4.59
C GLY A 163 -0.07 -9.43 -3.08
N GLY A 164 0.92 -9.72 -2.24
CA GLY A 164 0.89 -9.40 -0.82
C GLY A 164 1.02 -7.89 -0.59
N ASN A 165 0.44 -7.39 0.51
CA ASN A 165 0.67 -6.01 0.93
C ASN A 165 2.00 -5.94 1.68
N LEU A 166 3.03 -5.34 1.07
CA LEU A 166 4.36 -5.24 1.65
C LEU A 166 4.35 -4.48 2.99
N LEU A 167 3.45 -3.49 3.18
CA LEU A 167 3.33 -2.73 4.43
C LEU A 167 2.83 -3.54 5.62
N GLU A 168 2.18 -4.68 5.36
CA GLU A 168 1.66 -5.59 6.39
C GLU A 168 2.64 -6.72 6.73
N LEU A 169 3.72 -6.87 5.94
CA LEU A 169 4.74 -7.87 6.22
C LEU A 169 5.53 -7.43 7.45
N THR A 170 5.47 -8.24 8.51
CA THR A 170 6.28 -8.03 9.71
C THR A 170 7.73 -8.40 9.41
N GLY A 171 8.63 -7.43 9.60
CA GLY A 171 10.05 -7.56 9.29
C GLY A 171 10.21 -7.61 7.79
N GLY A 172 10.41 -6.44 7.16
CA GLY A 172 10.90 -6.37 5.80
C GLY A 172 12.07 -7.34 5.66
N SER A 173 11.85 -8.41 4.90
CA SER A 173 12.66 -9.65 4.92
C SER A 173 14.13 -9.42 4.53
N ALA A 174 14.44 -8.23 4.01
CA ALA A 174 15.76 -7.76 3.60
C ALA A 174 16.54 -7.06 4.71
N LEU A 175 15.87 -6.28 5.57
CA LEU A 175 16.50 -5.51 6.63
C LEU A 175 16.54 -6.40 7.87
N ARG A 176 17.74 -6.72 8.36
CA ARG A 176 17.95 -7.62 9.50
C ARG A 176 17.21 -7.12 10.75
N GLY A 177 15.95 -7.50 10.94
CA GLY A 177 15.19 -7.07 12.10
C GLY A 177 13.77 -7.64 12.19
N ASN A 178 13.33 -7.90 13.43
CA ASN A 178 11.92 -8.15 13.76
C ASN A 178 11.14 -6.82 13.80
N ALA A 179 11.24 -6.01 12.75
CA ALA A 179 10.50 -4.76 12.68
C ALA A 179 8.98 -5.07 12.67
N PRO A 180 8.16 -4.36 13.46
CA PRO A 180 6.72 -4.53 13.39
C PRO A 180 6.21 -4.14 12.01
N ALA A 181 5.10 -4.71 11.57
CA ALA A 181 4.43 -4.25 10.36
C ALA A 181 4.14 -2.75 10.48
N LEU A 182 4.45 -1.98 9.44
CA LEU A 182 4.27 -0.54 9.44
C LEU A 182 2.79 -0.14 9.44
N GLY A 183 1.95 -0.94 8.78
CA GLY A 183 0.57 -0.56 8.50
C GLY A 183 0.51 0.65 7.54
N PRO A 184 -0.65 1.34 7.46
CA PRO A 184 -0.81 2.44 6.53
C PRO A 184 0.11 3.63 6.84
N LEU A 185 0.75 4.19 5.81
CA LEU A 185 1.59 5.38 5.92
C LEU A 185 0.77 6.64 5.67
N GLY A 186 0.95 7.68 6.49
CA GLY A 186 0.16 8.91 6.43
C GLY A 186 0.49 9.81 5.23
N ALA A 187 -0.12 11.00 5.22
CA ALA A 187 0.26 12.05 4.27
C ALA A 187 1.73 12.47 4.45
N GLY A 188 2.43 12.72 3.36
CA GLY A 188 3.87 13.01 3.38
C GLY A 188 4.54 12.75 2.04
N SER A 189 5.81 13.12 1.94
CA SER A 189 6.66 12.74 0.82
C SER A 189 7.34 11.42 1.13
N TYR A 190 7.42 10.54 0.14
CA TYR A 190 8.12 9.27 0.26
C TYR A 190 9.06 9.10 -0.92
N THR A 191 10.22 8.52 -0.65
CA THR A 191 11.16 8.05 -1.67
C THR A 191 11.12 6.53 -1.68
N VAL A 192 11.04 5.95 -2.88
CA VAL A 192 11.20 4.52 -3.10
C VAL A 192 12.52 4.29 -3.81
N TYR A 193 13.20 3.25 -3.37
CA TYR A 193 14.46 2.76 -3.91
C TYR A 193 14.28 1.30 -4.32
N LEU A 194 14.58 0.97 -5.58
CA LEU A 194 14.65 -0.40 -6.05
C LEU A 194 16.04 -0.70 -6.57
N GLN A 195 16.65 -1.75 -6.06
CA GLN A 195 17.95 -2.23 -6.49
C GLN A 195 17.86 -3.68 -6.88
N GLU A 196 18.35 -3.97 -8.06
CA GLU A 196 18.52 -5.33 -8.51
C GLU A 196 19.62 -6.05 -7.71
N THR A 197 19.41 -7.32 -7.39
CA THR A 197 20.41 -8.16 -6.72
C THR A 197 20.78 -9.37 -7.58
N GLY A 198 20.76 -9.28 -8.92
CA GLY A 198 20.81 -10.49 -9.74
C GLY A 198 20.93 -10.26 -11.25
N ALA A 199 19.97 -10.80 -12.01
CA ALA A 199 19.87 -10.54 -13.45
C ALA A 199 18.63 -9.70 -13.78
N GLN A 200 18.63 -9.08 -14.96
CA GLN A 200 17.66 -8.06 -15.36
C GLN A 200 16.21 -8.46 -15.04
N ASN A 201 15.52 -7.56 -14.35
CA ASN A 201 14.16 -7.76 -13.87
C ASN A 201 13.26 -6.64 -14.38
N SER A 202 12.03 -6.99 -14.77
CA SER A 202 10.94 -6.01 -14.89
C SER A 202 9.92 -6.22 -13.79
N TYR A 203 9.31 -5.12 -13.36
CA TYR A 203 8.36 -5.11 -12.26
C TYR A 203 7.17 -4.21 -12.54
N GLN A 204 6.07 -4.51 -11.86
CA GLN A 204 4.90 -3.63 -11.74
C GLN A 204 4.49 -3.52 -10.28
N LEU A 205 4.63 -2.32 -9.73
CA LEU A 205 4.20 -1.99 -8.38
C LEU A 205 2.88 -1.22 -8.42
N ASP A 206 1.93 -1.64 -7.59
CA ASP A 206 0.71 -0.89 -7.32
C ASP A 206 0.75 -0.33 -5.88
N PHE A 207 0.50 0.97 -5.74
CA PHE A 207 0.42 1.69 -4.48
C PHE A 207 -1.03 2.06 -4.20
N LEU A 208 -1.63 1.47 -3.17
CA LEU A 208 -3.02 1.73 -2.80
C LEU A 208 -3.09 2.95 -1.89
N VAL A 209 -3.72 4.02 -2.36
CA VAL A 209 -3.95 5.25 -1.60
C VAL A 209 -5.43 5.42 -1.34
N SER A 210 -5.81 5.67 -0.09
CA SER A 210 -7.19 5.98 0.28
C SER A 210 -7.29 7.16 1.23
N ASN A 211 -8.53 7.59 1.50
CA ASN A 211 -8.82 8.51 2.58
C ASN A 211 -8.42 7.88 3.92
N VAL A 212 -7.81 8.68 4.80
CA VAL A 212 -7.72 8.30 6.21
C VAL A 212 -9.14 8.05 6.69
N SER A 213 -9.44 6.79 7.02
CA SER A 213 -10.76 6.42 7.52
C SER A 213 -10.96 7.21 8.81
N ALA A 214 -11.83 8.22 8.76
CA ALA A 214 -12.19 8.98 9.95
C ALA A 214 -12.80 7.98 10.92
N VAL A 215 -12.03 7.54 11.91
CA VAL A 215 -12.53 6.71 13.00
C VAL A 215 -13.71 7.49 13.58
N PRO A 216 -14.96 6.99 13.46
CA PRO A 216 -16.10 7.75 13.93
C PRO A 216 -15.87 8.03 15.39
N GLU A 217 -15.77 9.32 15.75
CA GLU A 217 -15.60 9.65 17.15
C GLU A 217 -16.77 9.02 17.93
N PRO A 218 -16.51 8.35 19.07
CA PRO A 218 -17.56 7.70 19.85
C PRO A 218 -18.74 8.65 20.16
N SER A 219 -18.45 9.96 20.22
CA SER A 219 -19.40 11.04 20.41
C SER A 219 -20.55 11.06 19.39
N ALA A 220 -20.32 10.70 18.13
CA ALA A 220 -21.33 10.70 17.07
C ALA A 220 -22.40 9.61 17.30
N VAL A 221 -22.01 8.46 17.83
CA VAL A 221 -22.92 7.36 18.19
C VAL A 221 -23.78 7.76 19.39
N PHE A 222 -23.19 8.42 20.40
CA PHE A 222 -23.94 8.93 21.54
C PHE A 222 -24.90 10.07 21.15
N ALA A 223 -24.52 10.94 20.20
CA ALA A 223 -25.39 12.00 19.69
C ALA A 223 -26.61 11.43 18.95
N LEU A 224 -26.43 10.41 18.11
CA LEU A 224 -27.53 9.73 17.41
C LEU A 224 -28.42 8.94 18.36
N ALA A 225 -27.85 8.23 19.34
CA ALA A 225 -28.59 7.54 20.38
C ALA A 225 -29.41 8.51 21.25
N GLY A 226 -28.83 9.67 21.57
CA GLY A 226 -29.50 10.74 22.33
C GLY A 226 -30.73 11.33 21.63
N LEU A 227 -30.76 11.34 20.30
CA LEU A 227 -31.92 11.81 19.52
C LEU A 227 -32.97 10.72 19.26
N ALA A 228 -32.56 9.44 19.19
CA ALA A 228 -33.47 8.33 18.96
C ALA A 228 -34.40 8.06 20.16
N ILE A 229 -33.90 8.22 21.38
CA ILE A 229 -34.65 7.99 22.64
C ILE A 229 -35.89 8.90 22.78
N PRO A 230 -35.79 10.24 22.64
CA PRO A 230 -36.96 11.11 22.77
C PRO A 230 -37.99 10.90 21.65
N VAL A 231 -37.55 10.56 20.43
CA VAL A 231 -38.46 10.23 19.31
C VAL A 231 -39.22 8.94 19.59
N TYR A 232 -38.54 7.92 20.11
CA TYR A 232 -39.16 6.65 20.52
C TYR A 232 -40.18 6.84 21.65
N LEU A 233 -39.80 7.59 22.70
CA LEU A 233 -40.68 7.88 23.82
C LEU A 233 -41.91 8.71 23.42
N ARG A 234 -41.77 9.64 22.46
CA ARG A 234 -42.88 10.43 21.93
C ARG A 234 -43.87 9.59 21.12
N ARG A 235 -43.40 8.56 20.40
CA ARG A 235 -44.28 7.62 19.67
C ARG A 235 -45.10 6.72 20.58
N ARG A 236 -44.63 6.39 21.78
CA ARG A 236 -45.37 5.57 22.76
C ARG A 236 -46.45 6.33 23.55
N ARG A 237 -46.52 7.66 23.43
CA ARG A 237 -47.48 8.52 24.15
C ARG A 237 -48.68 8.96 23.29
N LYS A 238 -48.75 8.53 22.03
CA LYS A 238 -49.94 8.61 21.20
C LYS A 238 -50.55 7.22 21.10
#